data_AF-A0A937N601-F1
#
_entry.id   AF-A0A937N601-F1
#
_cell.length_a   1.000
_cell.length_b   1.000
_cell.length_c   1.000
_cell.angle_alpha   90.00
_cell.angle_beta   90.00
_cell.angle_gamma   90.00
#
_symmetry.space_group_name_H-M   'P 1'
#
loop_
_entity.id
_entity.type
_entity.pdbx_description
1 polymer ?
#
loop_
_entity_poly.entity_id
_entity_poly.type
_entity_poly.pdbx_seq_one_letter_code
_entity_poly.pdbx_strand_id
1 'polypeptide(L)'
;MTISTATITLNAAFLQEIKEDNTELRPLLVDIREALVGSASFRGRWKHFVELLGELRDHLAMYFVLEEAYGYFENPVSVVPGVSRKAAILQAQHQTLYSQICAITEQAEQWLYQETQAPAPRKIFRRFIVFSEHLQEHETREHALILQVLKEALRSPRTVFRELEDPADSVPAGKTCLIAANRR
;
A
#
# COMPACT_ATOMS: atom_id res chain seq x y z
N MET A 1 26.27 -10.63 12.22
CA MET A 1 24.85 -10.27 12.11
C MET A 1 24.51 -10.19 10.63
N THR A 2 23.84 -11.20 10.10
CA THR A 2 23.38 -11.23 8.70
C THR A 2 22.09 -10.42 8.62
N ILE A 3 22.16 -9.22 8.05
CA ILE A 3 20.96 -8.44 7.72
C ILE A 3 20.29 -9.19 6.57
N SER A 4 19.20 -9.90 6.88
CA SER A 4 18.33 -10.49 5.86
C SER A 4 17.67 -9.33 5.14
N THR A 5 18.18 -8.94 3.98
CA THR A 5 17.54 -7.94 3.11
C THR A 5 16.35 -8.60 2.45
N ALA A 6 15.21 -8.62 3.14
CA ALA A 6 13.94 -9.00 2.56
C ALA A 6 13.71 -8.12 1.33
N THR A 7 13.60 -8.75 0.16
CA THR A 7 13.35 -8.06 -1.09
C THR A 7 11.84 -8.01 -1.27
N ILE A 8 11.27 -6.82 -1.24
CA ILE A 8 9.84 -6.59 -1.49
C ILE A 8 9.60 -6.46 -3.00
N THR A 9 8.68 -7.25 -3.54
CA THR A 9 8.08 -7.17 -4.87
C THR A 9 6.77 -6.37 -4.79
N LEU A 10 6.41 -5.64 -5.84
CA LEU A 10 5.23 -4.77 -5.85
C LEU A 10 4.22 -5.24 -6.92
N ASN A 11 2.97 -5.44 -6.51
CA ASN A 11 1.85 -5.72 -7.43
C ASN A 11 1.22 -4.42 -7.90
N ALA A 12 1.81 -3.82 -8.94
CA ALA A 12 1.42 -2.50 -9.39
C ALA A 12 -0.02 -2.45 -9.91
N ALA A 13 -0.47 -3.51 -10.59
CA ALA A 13 -1.83 -3.57 -11.13
C ALA A 13 -2.88 -3.62 -10.02
N PHE A 14 -2.65 -4.42 -8.98
CA PHE A 14 -3.59 -4.54 -7.85
C PHE A 14 -3.58 -3.30 -6.95
N LEU A 15 -2.40 -2.71 -6.69
CA LEU A 15 -2.34 -1.42 -5.97
C LEU A 15 -3.11 -0.33 -6.72
N GLN A 16 -3.00 -0.29 -8.05
CA GLN A 16 -3.76 0.66 -8.86
C GLN A 16 -5.27 0.43 -8.73
N GLU A 17 -5.73 -0.82 -8.76
CA GLU A 17 -7.14 -1.18 -8.54
C GLU A 17 -7.64 -0.74 -7.16
N ILE A 18 -6.88 -1.03 -6.09
CA ILE A 18 -7.18 -0.54 -4.72
C ILE A 18 -7.29 1.00 -4.68
N LYS A 19 -6.43 1.72 -5.42
CA LYS A 19 -6.43 3.20 -5.47
C LYS A 19 -7.60 3.74 -6.28
N GLU A 20 -7.99 3.08 -7.35
CA GLU A 20 -9.11 3.47 -8.22
C GLU A 20 -10.47 3.22 -7.55
N ASP A 21 -10.57 2.17 -6.73
CA ASP A 21 -11.79 1.84 -5.98
C ASP A 21 -11.98 2.71 -4.73
N ASN A 22 -10.93 3.36 -4.21
CA ASN A 22 -11.00 4.22 -3.04
C ASN A 22 -11.54 5.63 -3.39
N THR A 23 -12.80 5.66 -3.81
CA THR A 23 -13.54 6.88 -4.19
C THR A 23 -13.85 7.81 -3.01
N GLU A 24 -13.77 7.32 -1.78
CA GLU A 24 -14.26 8.01 -0.57
C GLU A 24 -13.17 8.82 0.18
N LEU A 25 -11.89 8.51 0.00
CA LEU A 25 -10.81 9.15 0.79
C LEU A 25 -10.65 10.66 0.50
N ARG A 26 -10.75 11.07 -0.77
CA ARG A 26 -10.61 12.48 -1.16
C ARG A 26 -11.79 13.34 -0.72
N PRO A 27 -13.06 12.95 -0.94
CA PRO A 27 -14.21 13.64 -0.36
C PRO A 27 -14.08 13.80 1.16
N LEU A 28 -13.72 12.72 1.86
CA LEU A 28 -13.58 12.74 3.33
C LEU A 28 -12.53 13.76 3.81
N LEU A 29 -11.38 13.85 3.13
CA LEU A 29 -10.36 14.86 3.46
C LEU A 29 -10.84 16.29 3.22
N VAL A 30 -11.69 16.51 2.22
CA VAL A 30 -12.33 17.83 1.98
C VAL A 30 -13.32 18.13 3.10
N ASP A 31 -14.19 17.18 3.43
CA ASP A 31 -15.20 17.34 4.48
C ASP A 31 -14.57 17.66 5.84
N ILE A 32 -13.46 17.01 6.21
CA ILE A 32 -12.75 17.30 7.46
C ILE A 32 -12.19 18.74 7.48
N ARG A 33 -11.70 19.25 6.35
CA ARG A 33 -11.20 20.64 6.24
C ARG A 33 -12.33 21.64 6.36
N GLU A 34 -13.52 21.29 5.88
CA GLU A 34 -14.71 22.14 5.90
C GLU A 34 -15.52 22.03 7.19
N ALA A 35 -15.36 20.95 7.96
CA ALA A 35 -16.14 20.66 9.17
C ALA A 35 -16.13 21.76 10.23
N LEU A 36 -15.08 22.60 10.26
CA LEU A 36 -14.96 23.72 11.19
C LEU A 36 -15.48 25.06 10.65
N VAL A 37 -15.92 25.11 9.39
CA VAL A 37 -16.52 26.26 8.71
C VAL A 37 -18.05 26.17 8.82
N GLY A 38 -18.73 27.30 9.09
CA GLY A 38 -20.20 27.37 9.08
C GLY A 38 -20.83 28.05 10.30
N SER A 39 -22.16 28.13 10.28
CA SER A 39 -22.98 28.90 11.23
C SER A 39 -23.40 28.16 12.50
N ALA A 40 -23.13 26.85 12.60
CA ALA A 40 -23.47 26.03 13.76
C ALA A 40 -22.74 26.49 15.05
N SER A 41 -22.98 25.83 16.19
CA SER A 41 -22.15 26.04 17.37
C SER A 41 -20.75 25.44 17.14
N PHE A 42 -19.70 26.05 17.73
CA PHE A 42 -18.34 25.53 17.61
C PHE A 42 -18.22 24.10 18.14
N ARG A 43 -18.89 23.80 19.26
CA ARG A 43 -18.89 22.45 19.85
C ARG A 43 -19.56 21.42 18.94
N GLY A 44 -20.65 21.80 18.25
CA GLY A 44 -21.31 20.93 17.28
C GLY A 44 -20.41 20.62 16.08
N ARG A 45 -19.77 21.65 15.51
CA ARG A 45 -18.78 21.47 14.44
C ARG A 45 -17.59 20.62 14.86
N TRP A 46 -17.11 20.82 16.08
CA TRP A 46 -16.02 20.02 16.63
C TRP A 46 -16.38 18.55 16.78
N LYS A 47 -17.60 18.26 17.25
CA LYS A 47 -18.09 16.88 17.32
C LYS A 47 -18.09 16.21 15.94
N HIS A 48 -18.61 16.91 14.93
CA HIS A 48 -18.61 16.40 13.56
C HIS A 48 -17.18 16.19 13.02
N PHE A 49 -16.26 17.12 13.29
CA PHE A 49 -14.85 16.96 12.96
C PHE A 49 -14.23 15.70 13.60
N VAL A 50 -14.55 15.40 14.86
CA VAL A 50 -14.09 14.16 15.54
C VAL A 50 -14.67 12.91 14.88
N GLU A 51 -15.95 12.92 14.50
CA GLU A 51 -16.60 11.81 13.80
C GLU A 51 -15.88 11.51 12.46
N LEU A 52 -15.65 12.54 11.64
CA LEU A 52 -14.94 12.39 10.35
C LEU A 52 -13.48 11.94 10.52
N LEU A 53 -12.78 12.36 11.59
CA LEU A 53 -11.44 11.85 11.90
C LEU A 53 -11.45 10.36 12.22
N GLY A 54 -12.49 9.88 12.92
CA GLY A 54 -12.69 8.46 13.19
C GLY A 54 -12.90 7.66 11.91
N GLU A 55 -13.77 8.15 11.02
CA GLU A 55 -14.00 7.55 9.71
C GLU A 55 -12.71 7.48 8.88
N LEU A 56 -11.93 8.58 8.85
CA LEU A 56 -10.66 8.62 8.13
C LEU A 56 -9.64 7.63 8.69
N ARG A 57 -9.53 7.53 10.03
CA ARG A 57 -8.67 6.54 10.68
C ARG A 57 -9.03 5.13 10.25
N ASP A 58 -10.32 4.79 10.26
CA ASP A 58 -10.79 3.44 9.96
C ASP A 58 -10.59 3.11 8.47
N HIS A 59 -10.83 4.07 7.58
CA HIS A 59 -10.52 3.95 6.16
C HIS A 59 -9.03 3.69 5.93
N LEU A 60 -8.15 4.48 6.56
CA LEU A 60 -6.70 4.31 6.41
C LEU A 60 -6.20 2.98 6.99
N ALA A 61 -6.78 2.50 8.09
CA ALA A 61 -6.45 1.20 8.66
C ALA A 61 -6.73 0.08 7.65
N MET A 62 -7.94 0.06 7.09
CA MET A 62 -8.32 -0.92 6.07
C MET A 62 -7.41 -0.83 4.85
N TYR A 63 -7.18 0.41 4.39
CA TYR A 63 -6.42 0.68 3.19
C TYR A 63 -4.97 0.20 3.28
N PHE A 64 -4.26 0.55 4.35
CA PHE A 64 -2.89 0.10 4.55
C PHE A 64 -2.78 -1.42 4.70
N VAL A 65 -3.75 -2.06 5.36
CA VAL A 65 -3.79 -3.53 5.46
C VAL A 65 -3.94 -4.17 4.08
N LEU A 66 -4.80 -3.64 3.20
CA LEU A 66 -4.97 -4.17 1.85
C LEU A 66 -3.70 -4.00 1.01
N GLU A 67 -3.07 -2.83 1.08
CA GLU A 67 -1.82 -2.57 0.36
C GLU A 67 -0.68 -3.48 0.86
N GLU A 68 -0.57 -3.68 2.17
CA GLU A 68 0.45 -4.54 2.75
C GLU A 68 0.21 -6.03 2.47
N ALA A 69 -1.04 -6.48 2.46
CA ALA A 69 -1.38 -7.87 2.21
C ALA A 69 -1.28 -8.26 0.73
N TYR A 70 -1.59 -7.33 -0.19
CA TYR A 70 -1.79 -7.65 -1.61
C TYR A 70 -0.96 -6.81 -2.59
N GLY A 71 -0.43 -5.67 -2.13
CA GLY A 71 0.35 -4.74 -2.94
C GLY A 71 1.86 -4.88 -2.79
N TYR A 72 2.33 -5.17 -1.57
CA TYR A 72 3.74 -5.37 -1.23
C TYR A 72 3.98 -6.84 -0.83
N PHE A 73 4.69 -7.60 -1.67
CA PHE A 73 5.01 -9.00 -1.41
C PHE A 73 6.46 -9.19 -0.98
N GLU A 74 6.74 -10.05 -0.02
CA GLU A 74 8.11 -10.50 0.25
C GLU A 74 8.48 -11.61 -0.77
N ASN A 75 9.25 -11.29 -1.81
CA ASN A 75 9.69 -12.28 -2.77
C ASN A 75 11.09 -11.97 -3.36
N PRO A 76 12.04 -12.93 -3.33
CA PRO A 76 13.39 -12.76 -3.89
C PRO A 76 13.46 -12.93 -5.41
N VAL A 77 12.35 -13.21 -6.09
CA VAL A 77 12.33 -13.56 -7.51
C VAL A 77 12.22 -12.30 -8.36
N SER A 78 13.38 -11.75 -8.72
CA SER A 78 13.58 -10.68 -9.70
C SER A 78 12.88 -9.35 -9.38
N VAL A 79 13.56 -8.49 -8.62
CA VAL A 79 13.16 -7.09 -8.49
C VAL A 79 14.32 -6.21 -8.91
N VAL A 80 14.04 -5.17 -9.72
CA VAL A 80 14.98 -4.07 -9.93
C VAL A 80 15.36 -3.53 -8.54
N PRO A 81 16.63 -3.61 -8.09
CA PRO A 81 17.00 -3.33 -6.70
C PRO A 81 16.56 -1.94 -6.18
N GLY A 82 16.39 -0.97 -7.08
CA GLY A 82 15.90 0.37 -6.76
C GLY A 82 14.40 0.45 -6.43
N VAL A 83 13.56 -0.42 -7.00
CA VAL A 83 12.11 -0.46 -6.76
C VAL A 83 11.82 -1.05 -5.38
N SER A 84 12.50 -2.16 -5.05
CA SER A 84 12.32 -2.85 -3.77
C SER A 84 12.61 -1.96 -2.56
N ARG A 85 13.69 -1.18 -2.61
CA ARG A 85 14.03 -0.24 -1.53
C ARG A 85 12.99 0.87 -1.38
N LYS A 86 12.50 1.43 -2.49
CA LYS A 86 11.46 2.48 -2.46
C LYS A 86 10.14 1.95 -1.90
N ALA A 87 9.74 0.75 -2.33
CA ALA A 87 8.57 0.06 -1.83
C ALA A 87 8.63 -0.15 -0.31
N ALA A 88 9.76 -0.67 0.20
CA ALA A 88 9.98 -0.85 1.64
C ALA A 88 9.86 0.47 2.44
N ILE A 89 10.42 1.56 1.90
CA ILE A 89 10.36 2.88 2.54
C ILE A 89 8.92 3.40 2.57
N LEU A 90 8.14 3.22 1.49
CA LEU A 90 6.75 3.66 1.43
C LEU A 90 5.87 2.85 2.37
N GLN A 91 6.00 1.51 2.35
CA GLN A 91 5.28 0.64 3.27
C GLN A 91 5.53 1.02 4.74
N ALA A 92 6.79 1.31 5.11
CA ALA A 92 7.13 1.73 6.46
C ALA A 92 6.48 3.08 6.89
N GLN A 93 6.05 3.92 5.94
CA GLN A 93 5.34 5.16 6.25
C GLN A 93 3.91 4.93 6.71
N HIS A 94 3.27 3.79 6.37
CA HIS A 94 1.90 3.47 6.78
C HIS A 94 1.74 3.51 8.29
N GLN A 95 2.64 2.84 9.02
CA GLN A 95 2.65 2.84 10.49
C GLN A 95 2.76 4.26 11.06
N THR A 96 3.61 5.09 10.44
CA THR A 96 3.82 6.48 10.88
C THR A 96 2.58 7.33 10.66
N LEU A 97 1.96 7.25 9.49
CA LEU A 97 0.73 7.96 9.14
C LEU A 97 -0.43 7.51 10.03
N TYR A 98 -0.60 6.21 10.21
CA TYR A 98 -1.66 5.65 11.05
C TYR A 98 -1.54 6.10 12.51
N SER A 99 -0.32 6.10 13.05
CA SER A 99 -0.07 6.60 14.41
C SER A 99 -0.38 8.08 14.56
N GLN A 100 -0.12 8.89 13.52
CA GLN A 100 -0.43 10.32 13.51
C GLN A 100 -1.95 10.57 13.55
N ILE A 101 -2.73 9.90 12.70
CA ILE A 101 -4.19 10.09 12.68
C ILE A 101 -4.84 9.60 13.98
N CYS A 102 -4.38 8.50 14.56
CA CYS A 102 -4.82 8.04 15.89
C CYS A 102 -4.59 9.12 16.96
N ALA A 103 -3.37 9.68 17.03
CA ALA A 103 -3.04 10.71 18.01
C ALA A 103 -3.83 12.01 17.81
N ILE A 104 -4.13 12.39 16.57
CA ILE A 104 -4.97 13.56 16.25
C ILE A 104 -6.41 13.33 16.71
N THR A 105 -6.96 12.16 16.40
CA THR A 105 -8.33 11.75 16.79
C THR A 105 -8.48 11.75 18.30
N GLU A 106 -7.56 11.11 19.01
CA GLU A 106 -7.54 11.05 20.48
C GLU A 106 -7.53 12.46 21.10
N GLN A 107 -6.66 13.35 20.62
CA GLN A 107 -6.60 14.72 21.14
C GLN A 107 -7.88 15.51 20.86
N ALA A 108 -8.53 15.24 19.72
CA ALA A 108 -9.78 15.88 19.36
C ALA A 108 -10.93 15.42 20.28
N GLU A 109 -10.95 14.13 20.63
CA GLU A 109 -11.87 13.56 21.63
C GLU A 109 -11.62 14.13 23.02
N GLN A 110 -10.35 14.16 23.49
CA GLN A 110 -9.97 14.74 24.78
C GLN A 110 -10.49 16.17 24.92
N TRP A 111 -10.40 16.98 23.85
CA TRP A 111 -10.94 18.33 23.86
C TRP A 111 -12.48 18.35 23.91
N LEU A 112 -13.14 17.47 23.14
CA LEU A 112 -14.61 17.37 23.11
C LEU A 112 -15.21 17.01 24.47
N TYR A 113 -14.52 16.12 25.20
CA TYR A 113 -14.87 15.65 26.54
C TYR A 113 -14.31 16.53 27.68
N GLN A 114 -13.63 17.64 27.34
CA GLN A 114 -13.12 18.63 28.29
C GLN A 114 -12.08 18.07 29.28
N GLU A 115 -11.22 17.16 28.82
CA GLU A 115 -10.14 16.63 29.63
C GLU A 115 -9.10 17.70 29.99
N THR A 116 -8.53 17.62 31.20
CA THR A 116 -7.70 18.67 31.79
C THR A 116 -6.43 18.99 30.97
N GLN A 117 -5.92 18.04 30.20
CA GLN A 117 -4.71 18.20 29.39
C GLN A 117 -4.98 18.31 27.89
N ALA A 118 -6.24 18.46 27.48
CA ALA A 118 -6.61 18.50 26.08
C ALA A 118 -5.90 19.66 25.34
N PRO A 119 -5.23 19.38 24.21
CA PRO A 119 -4.62 20.44 23.40
C PRO A 119 -5.68 21.42 22.88
N ALA A 120 -5.29 22.68 22.67
CA ALA A 120 -6.19 23.66 22.06
C ALA A 120 -6.63 23.21 20.65
N PRO A 121 -7.89 23.46 20.23
CA PRO A 121 -8.43 23.04 18.93
C PRO A 121 -7.58 23.47 17.73
N ARG A 122 -7.05 24.70 17.79
CA ARG A 122 -6.17 25.24 16.75
C ARG A 122 -4.89 24.42 16.57
N LYS A 123 -4.35 23.84 17.65
CA LYS A 123 -3.15 22.98 17.60
C LYS A 123 -3.47 21.64 16.96
N ILE A 124 -4.62 21.06 17.30
CA ILE A 124 -5.13 19.80 16.74
C ILE A 124 -5.38 19.97 15.24
N PHE A 125 -6.08 21.04 14.83
CA PHE A 125 -6.34 21.32 13.42
C PHE A 125 -5.04 21.54 12.62
N ARG A 126 -4.06 22.25 13.17
CA ARG A 126 -2.74 22.38 12.53
C ARG A 126 -2.04 21.03 12.33
N ARG A 127 -2.12 20.13 13.32
CA ARG A 127 -1.59 18.78 13.21
C ARG A 127 -2.29 18.00 12.10
N PHE A 128 -3.61 18.14 11.99
CA PHE A 128 -4.37 17.55 10.89
C PHE A 128 -3.90 18.06 9.53
N ILE A 129 -3.72 19.37 9.34
CA ILE A 129 -3.22 19.92 8.06
C ILE A 129 -1.86 19.33 7.67
N VAL A 130 -0.91 19.27 8.61
CA VAL A 130 0.42 18.67 8.37
C VAL A 130 0.30 17.18 8.04
N PHE A 131 -0.57 16.46 8.75
CA PHE A 131 -0.85 15.06 8.45
C PHE A 131 -1.40 14.88 7.03
N SER A 132 -2.36 15.70 6.62
CA SER A 132 -2.96 15.61 5.27
C SER A 132 -1.93 15.89 4.17
N GLU A 133 -1.00 16.83 4.39
CA GLU A 133 0.12 17.08 3.48
C GLU A 133 1.05 15.86 3.38
N HIS A 134 1.37 15.22 4.51
CA HIS A 134 2.18 14.00 4.52
C HIS A 134 1.50 12.82 3.83
N LEU A 135 0.20 12.65 4.04
CA LEU A 135 -0.58 11.60 3.38
C LEU A 135 -0.59 11.81 1.85
N GLN A 136 -0.85 13.04 1.40
CA GLN A 136 -0.83 13.37 -0.03
C GLN A 136 0.55 13.13 -0.68
N GLU A 137 1.62 13.49 0.01
CA GLU A 137 3.00 13.26 -0.46
C GLU A 137 3.33 11.77 -0.48
N HIS A 138 2.82 10.98 0.48
CA HIS A 138 2.92 9.53 0.46
C HIS A 138 2.21 8.92 -0.75
N GLU A 139 0.94 9.24 -0.97
CA GLU A 139 0.16 8.76 -2.13
C GLU A 139 0.82 9.12 -3.47
N THR A 140 1.36 10.33 -3.58
CA THR A 140 2.03 10.79 -4.80
C THR A 140 3.27 9.95 -5.11
N ARG A 141 4.09 9.67 -4.09
CA ARG A 141 5.30 8.86 -4.26
C ARG A 141 4.98 7.40 -4.57
N GLU A 142 3.92 6.88 -3.97
CA GLU A 142 3.43 5.54 -4.24
C GLU A 142 2.89 5.40 -5.66
N HIS A 143 2.03 6.32 -6.09
CA HIS A 143 1.54 6.37 -7.46
C HIS A 143 2.69 6.42 -8.46
N ALA A 144 3.70 7.27 -8.20
CA ALA A 144 4.89 7.34 -9.05
C ALA A 144 5.65 6.01 -9.12
N LEU A 145 5.72 5.26 -8.01
CA LEU A 145 6.33 3.93 -7.96
C LEU A 145 5.52 2.91 -8.77
N ILE A 146 4.20 2.89 -8.62
CA ILE A 146 3.27 2.03 -9.38
C ILE A 146 3.47 2.27 -10.88
N LEU A 147 3.46 3.53 -11.34
CA LEU A 147 3.69 3.88 -12.73
C LEU A 147 5.09 3.48 -13.23
N GLN A 148 6.11 3.57 -12.38
CA GLN A 148 7.46 3.13 -12.72
C GLN A 148 7.45 1.62 -13.00
N VAL A 149 6.86 0.82 -12.11
CA VAL A 149 6.81 -0.64 -12.22
C VAL A 149 5.99 -1.07 -13.44
N LEU A 150 4.83 -0.45 -13.69
CA LEU A 150 4.02 -0.74 -14.88
C LEU A 150 4.78 -0.43 -16.18
N LYS A 151 5.48 0.71 -16.24
CA LYS A 151 6.29 1.07 -17.42
C LYS A 151 7.43 0.07 -17.66
N GLU A 152 8.06 -0.42 -16.60
CA GLU A 152 9.11 -1.44 -16.68
C GLU A 152 8.54 -2.78 -17.16
N ALA A 153 7.37 -3.20 -16.66
CA ALA A 153 6.67 -4.40 -17.10
C ALA A 153 6.30 -4.36 -18.59
N LEU A 154 5.82 -3.21 -19.08
CA LEU A 154 5.50 -3.02 -20.50
C LEU A 154 6.74 -3.01 -21.42
N ARG A 155 7.90 -2.58 -20.91
CA ARG A 155 9.17 -2.56 -21.66
C ARG A 155 9.83 -3.93 -21.76
N SER A 156 9.52 -4.85 -20.85
CA SER A 156 10.07 -6.21 -20.82
C SER A 156 8.95 -7.26 -20.64
N PRO A 157 8.16 -7.56 -21.70
CA PRO A 157 7.02 -8.48 -21.62
C PRO A 157 7.40 -9.97 -21.41
N ARG A 158 8.64 -10.29 -21.03
CA ARG A 158 9.22 -11.63 -21.15
C ARG A 158 9.25 -12.49 -19.88
N THR A 159 8.51 -12.15 -18.82
CA THR A 159 8.62 -12.87 -17.54
C THR A 159 7.30 -13.10 -16.81
N VAL A 160 6.19 -13.39 -17.51
CA VAL A 160 4.91 -13.72 -16.82
C VAL A 160 4.22 -15.01 -17.32
N PHE A 161 4.60 -15.59 -18.47
CA PHE A 161 3.99 -16.85 -18.93
C PHE A 161 5.02 -17.82 -19.49
N ARG A 162 5.73 -18.55 -18.64
CA ARG A 162 6.40 -19.79 -19.05
C ARG A 162 6.59 -20.80 -17.92
N GLU A 163 5.52 -21.10 -17.18
CA GLU A 163 5.43 -22.34 -16.39
C GLU A 163 3.98 -22.83 -16.46
N LEU A 164 3.64 -23.51 -17.56
CA LEU A 164 2.57 -24.50 -17.71
C LEU A 164 2.69 -25.09 -19.13
N GLU A 165 3.85 -25.67 -19.43
CA GLU A 165 3.94 -26.72 -20.46
C GLU A 165 4.64 -27.92 -19.81
N ASP A 166 3.86 -28.97 -19.61
CA ASP A 166 4.26 -30.30 -19.16
C ASP A 166 5.51 -30.83 -19.90
N PRO A 167 6.47 -31.47 -19.21
CA PRO A 167 7.45 -32.32 -19.86
C PRO A 167 6.92 -33.77 -19.91
N ALA A 168 5.92 -34.03 -20.75
CA ALA A 168 5.52 -35.39 -21.13
C ALA A 168 6.01 -35.66 -22.56
N ASP A 169 7.28 -36.04 -22.69
CA ASP A 169 7.75 -37.11 -23.60
C ASP A 169 9.27 -37.07 -23.73
N SER A 170 9.94 -37.90 -22.93
CA SER A 170 11.29 -38.37 -23.23
C SER A 170 11.22 -39.86 -23.51
N VAL A 171 10.96 -40.20 -24.78
CA VAL A 171 11.19 -41.54 -25.32
C VAL A 171 12.67 -41.62 -25.73
N PRO A 172 13.50 -42.49 -25.12
CA PRO A 172 14.86 -42.70 -25.59
C PRO A 172 14.86 -43.65 -26.79
N ALA A 173 15.29 -43.13 -27.94
CA ALA A 173 15.54 -43.91 -29.15
C ALA A 173 16.74 -44.86 -28.98
N GLY A 174 16.51 -46.13 -29.28
CA GLY A 174 17.42 -46.97 -30.07
C GLY A 174 18.67 -47.54 -29.38
N LYS A 175 18.54 -48.71 -28.76
CA LYS A 175 19.66 -49.63 -28.51
C LYS A 175 20.04 -50.36 -29.81
N THR A 176 21.29 -50.25 -30.22
CA THR A 176 21.93 -51.12 -31.22
C THR A 176 22.53 -52.34 -30.52
N CYS A 177 22.09 -53.57 -30.85
CA CYS A 177 22.99 -54.72 -31.04
C CYS A 177 22.29 -56.05 -31.40
N LEU A 178 22.89 -56.71 -32.40
CA LEU A 178 23.14 -58.16 -32.52
C LEU A 178 21.96 -59.13 -32.66
N ILE A 179 21.70 -59.58 -33.90
CA ILE A 179 21.36 -60.99 -34.17
C ILE A 179 22.24 -61.50 -35.32
N ALA A 180 22.94 -62.58 -35.02
CA ALA A 180 23.78 -63.36 -35.91
C ALA A 180 22.94 -64.09 -36.98
N ALA A 181 23.39 -64.07 -38.23
CA ALA A 181 22.91 -64.98 -39.26
C ALA A 181 23.97 -66.09 -39.48
N ASN A 182 23.58 -67.30 -39.08
CA ASN A 182 24.34 -68.52 -39.18
C ASN A 182 24.32 -69.06 -40.62
N ARG A 183 25.50 -69.43 -41.15
CA ARG A 183 25.64 -70.25 -42.36
C ARG A 183 25.43 -71.71 -41.99
N ARG A 184 24.54 -72.41 -42.71
CA ARG A 184 24.70 -73.78 -43.19
C ARG A 184 23.57 -74.13 -44.14
#